data_AF-A0A538L6E8-F1
#
_entry.id   AF-A0A538L6E8-F1
#
_cell.length_a   1.000
_cell.length_b   1.000
_cell.length_c   1.000
_cell.angle_alpha   90.00
_cell.angle_beta   90.00
_cell.angle_gamma   90.00
#
_symmetry.space_group_name_H-M   'P 1'
#
loop_
_entity.id
_entity.type
_entity.pdbx_description
1 polymer ?
#
loop_
_entity_poly.entity_id
_entity_poly.type
_entity_poly.pdbx_seq_one_letter_code
_entity_poly.pdbx_strand_id
1 'polypeptide(L)'
;MLLIRRFEEKVEERFRAGELPGFLHVAIGQEACAVGVCRALEDGDIISSTHRAHGHTLAKGTHPNELMAELYGKAEGCSHGYGGSMHLFDVERGNMGANAVIGGGLPHVTGAALAFQMRGEPRVAVAFFGDGATNIGTFHESLNLAQLWKVPAVFVLEDNRWAEST
;
A
#
# COMPACT_ATOMS: atom_id res chain seq x y z
N MET A 1 13.05 6.41 -4.51
CA MET A 1 12.75 6.01 -5.91
C MET A 1 13.73 4.97 -6.42
N LEU A 2 15.04 5.28 -6.57
CA LEU A 2 16.03 4.31 -7.09
C LEU A 2 16.06 2.96 -6.35
N LEU A 3 15.98 2.97 -5.02
CA LEU A 3 15.90 1.74 -4.23
C LEU A 3 14.69 0.88 -4.61
N ILE A 4 13.50 1.49 -4.73
CA ILE A 4 12.26 0.80 -5.13
C ILE A 4 12.43 0.20 -6.54
N ARG A 5 12.93 0.99 -7.50
CA ARG A 5 13.18 0.52 -8.87
C ARG A 5 14.08 -0.72 -8.89
N ARG A 6 15.24 -0.65 -8.22
CA ARG A 6 16.21 -1.76 -8.20
C ARG A 6 15.70 -2.97 -7.43
N PHE A 7 14.91 -2.73 -6.38
CA PHE A 7 14.24 -3.79 -5.64
C PHE A 7 13.28 -4.56 -6.54
N GLU A 8 12.36 -3.87 -7.22
CA GLU A 8 11.37 -4.51 -8.09
C GLU A 8 12.00 -5.21 -9.31
N GLU A 9 13.01 -4.62 -9.95
CA GLU A 9 13.78 -5.28 -11.03
C GLU A 9 14.41 -6.59 -10.54
N LYS A 10 14.95 -6.61 -9.30
CA LYS A 10 15.50 -7.84 -8.71
C LYS A 10 14.41 -8.84 -8.36
N VAL A 11 13.26 -8.38 -7.87
CA VAL A 11 12.11 -9.25 -7.59
C VAL A 11 11.59 -9.89 -8.87
N GLU A 12 11.49 -9.16 -9.99
CA GLU A 12 11.14 -9.73 -11.30
C GLU A 12 12.13 -10.79 -11.75
N GLU A 13 13.44 -10.54 -11.60
CA GLU A 13 14.49 -11.51 -11.92
C GLU A 13 14.31 -12.81 -11.13
N ARG A 14 14.10 -12.73 -9.81
CA ARG A 14 13.92 -13.89 -8.94
C ARG A 14 12.60 -14.62 -9.19
N PHE A 15 11.53 -13.89 -9.47
CA PHE A 15 10.25 -14.48 -9.84
C PHE A 15 10.35 -15.27 -11.15
N ARG A 16 11.01 -14.71 -12.18
CA ARG A 16 11.24 -15.40 -13.46
C ARG A 16 12.16 -16.62 -13.33
N ALA A 17 13.05 -16.61 -12.34
CA ALA A 17 13.86 -17.78 -11.99
C ALA A 17 13.07 -18.86 -11.23
N GLY A 18 11.81 -18.62 -10.89
CA GLY A 18 10.96 -19.55 -10.14
C GLY A 18 11.27 -19.61 -8.64
N GLU A 19 12.02 -18.63 -8.12
CA GLU A 19 12.44 -18.61 -6.71
C GLU A 19 11.38 -18.00 -5.77
N LEU A 20 10.51 -17.14 -6.30
CA LEU A 20 9.47 -16.45 -5.52
C LEU A 20 8.10 -17.14 -5.74
N PRO A 21 7.41 -17.55 -4.66
CA PRO A 21 6.09 -18.17 -4.77
C PRO A 21 4.98 -17.15 -5.08
N GLY A 22 3.87 -17.63 -5.63
CA GLY A 22 2.64 -16.86 -5.79
C GLY A 22 2.62 -15.97 -7.04
N PHE A 23 2.01 -14.78 -6.91
CA PHE A 23 1.87 -13.81 -8.01
C PHE A 23 2.65 -12.55 -7.70
N LEU A 24 3.28 -11.98 -8.73
CA LEU A 24 4.07 -10.76 -8.64
C LEU A 24 3.37 -9.60 -9.36
N HIS A 25 3.28 -8.45 -8.69
CA HIS A 25 2.72 -7.22 -9.24
C HIS A 25 3.64 -6.04 -8.92
N VAL A 26 4.53 -5.71 -9.86
CA VAL A 26 5.45 -4.57 -9.71
C VAL A 26 4.77 -3.24 -10.05
N ALA A 27 5.22 -2.18 -9.39
CA ALA A 27 4.80 -0.80 -9.57
C ALA A 27 5.84 0.03 -10.35
N ILE A 28 6.67 -0.63 -11.16
CA ILE A 28 7.69 -0.03 -12.03
C ILE A 28 7.07 1.12 -12.84
N GLY A 29 7.47 2.36 -12.55
CA GLY A 29 6.93 3.60 -13.16
C GLY A 29 6.13 4.47 -12.19
N GLN A 30 5.74 3.95 -11.03
CA GLN A 30 4.88 4.63 -10.04
C GLN A 30 5.62 4.99 -8.74
N GLU A 31 6.94 4.81 -8.67
CA GLU A 31 7.70 4.97 -7.41
C GLU A 31 7.66 6.39 -6.86
N ALA A 32 7.46 7.38 -7.72
CA ALA A 32 7.35 8.77 -7.32
C ALA A 32 6.10 9.04 -6.48
N CYS A 33 4.98 8.35 -6.78
CA CYS A 33 3.74 8.47 -6.01
C CYS A 33 3.96 7.99 -4.57
N ALA A 34 4.41 6.74 -4.42
CA ALA A 34 4.72 6.14 -3.12
C ALA A 34 5.70 7.00 -2.30
N VAL A 35 6.81 7.44 -2.91
CA VAL A 35 7.83 8.23 -2.21
C VAL A 35 7.32 9.62 -1.86
N GLY A 36 6.65 10.31 -2.78
CA GLY A 36 6.16 11.67 -2.56
C GLY A 36 5.15 11.74 -1.43
N VAL A 37 4.18 10.82 -1.43
CA VAL A 37 3.17 10.73 -0.38
C VAL A 37 3.79 10.32 0.94
N CYS A 38 4.50 9.18 1.01
CA CYS A 38 5.03 8.69 2.29
C CYS A 38 6.08 9.62 2.92
N ARG A 39 6.78 10.45 2.14
CA ARG A 39 7.73 11.45 2.66
C ARG A 39 7.07 12.68 3.27
N ALA A 40 5.81 12.95 2.94
CA ALA A 40 5.03 14.03 3.51
C ALA A 40 4.26 13.62 4.77
N LEU A 41 4.32 12.33 5.14
CA LEU A 41 3.66 11.79 6.32
C LEU A 41 4.52 11.96 7.56
N GLU A 42 3.87 12.19 8.69
CA GLU A 42 4.48 12.22 10.02
C GLU A 42 4.60 10.80 10.60
N ASP A 43 5.40 10.69 11.66
CA ASP A 43 5.45 9.47 12.46
C ASP A 43 4.09 9.22 13.12
N GLY A 44 3.56 8.02 12.92
CA GLY A 44 2.22 7.65 13.34
C GLY A 44 1.16 7.78 12.24
N ASP A 45 1.37 8.52 11.16
CA ASP A 45 0.42 8.46 10.04
C ASP A 45 0.41 7.06 9.43
N ILE A 46 -0.76 6.62 8.96
CA ILE A 46 -0.95 5.27 8.45
C ILE A 46 -1.31 5.26 6.98
N ILE A 47 -0.95 4.19 6.30
CA ILE A 47 -1.31 3.92 4.91
C ILE A 47 -2.04 2.59 4.78
N SER A 48 -2.93 2.50 3.80
CA SER A 48 -3.37 1.23 3.21
C SER A 48 -2.93 1.20 1.75
N SER A 49 -2.39 0.06 1.32
CA SER A 49 -1.80 -0.13 0.00
C SER A 49 -2.68 -1.04 -0.88
N THR A 50 -2.41 -1.00 -2.19
CA THR A 50 -2.94 -1.94 -3.19
C THR A 50 -2.10 -3.22 -3.25
N HIS A 51 -2.40 -4.12 -4.20
CA HIS A 51 -1.54 -5.28 -4.53
C HIS A 51 -0.19 -4.89 -5.15
N ARG A 52 -0.03 -3.66 -5.68
CA ARG A 52 1.23 -3.09 -6.17
C ARG A 52 2.00 -2.42 -5.03
N ALA A 53 2.30 -3.17 -3.98
CA ALA A 53 2.63 -2.62 -2.66
C ALA A 53 4.10 -2.36 -2.38
N HIS A 54 5.04 -2.91 -3.16
CA HIS A 54 6.47 -2.90 -2.80
C HIS A 54 6.99 -1.48 -2.60
N GLY A 55 6.63 -0.58 -3.51
CA GLY A 55 6.94 0.83 -3.43
C GLY A 55 6.40 1.51 -2.17
N HIS A 56 5.11 1.29 -1.84
CA HIS A 56 4.48 1.85 -0.64
C HIS A 56 5.16 1.35 0.65
N THR A 57 5.39 0.04 0.75
CA THR A 57 5.99 -0.61 1.91
C THR A 57 7.43 -0.12 2.15
N LEU A 58 8.24 -0.01 1.10
CA LEU A 58 9.59 0.56 1.18
C LEU A 58 9.57 2.07 1.49
N ALA A 59 8.66 2.82 0.86
CA ALA A 59 8.56 4.26 1.08
C ALA A 59 8.09 4.61 2.49
N LYS A 60 7.29 3.73 3.12
CA LYS A 60 6.87 3.85 4.53
C LYS A 60 7.96 3.41 5.53
N GLY A 61 9.08 2.89 5.03
CA GLY A 61 10.30 2.66 5.82
C GLY A 61 10.61 1.21 6.15
N THR A 62 9.86 0.24 5.62
CA THR A 62 10.17 -1.19 5.80
C THR A 62 11.53 -1.48 5.18
N HIS A 63 12.38 -2.24 5.87
CA HIS A 63 13.73 -2.51 5.36
C HIS A 63 13.67 -3.44 4.14
N PRO A 64 14.46 -3.22 3.07
CA PRO A 64 14.45 -4.08 1.88
C PRO A 64 14.70 -5.57 2.16
N ASN A 65 15.51 -5.88 3.17
CA ASN A 65 15.75 -7.28 3.55
C ASN A 65 14.52 -7.94 4.18
N GLU A 66 13.78 -7.22 5.02
CA GLU A 66 12.52 -7.70 5.62
C GLU A 66 11.48 -7.90 4.52
N LEU A 67 11.36 -6.93 3.61
CA LEU A 67 10.46 -7.05 2.48
C LEU A 67 10.83 -8.23 1.57
N MET A 68 12.11 -8.41 1.23
CA MET A 68 12.54 -9.55 0.43
C MET A 68 12.32 -10.87 1.19
N ALA A 69 12.58 -10.92 2.50
CA ALA A 69 12.30 -12.09 3.33
C ALA A 69 10.81 -12.47 3.29
N GLU A 70 9.91 -11.49 3.33
CA GLU A 70 8.47 -11.69 3.18
C GLU A 70 8.11 -12.31 1.82
N LEU A 71 8.71 -11.82 0.73
CA LEU A 71 8.50 -12.38 -0.61
C LEU A 71 8.96 -13.84 -0.73
N TYR A 72 10.00 -14.23 0.02
CA TYR A 72 10.47 -15.62 0.10
C TYR A 72 9.73 -16.46 1.14
N GLY A 73 8.71 -15.93 1.82
CA GLY A 73 7.94 -16.65 2.83
C GLY A 73 8.74 -16.96 4.11
N LYS A 74 9.71 -16.10 4.46
CA LYS A 74 10.57 -16.29 5.63
C LYS A 74 10.01 -15.60 6.87
N ALA A 75 10.33 -16.13 8.05
CA ALA A 75 9.85 -15.61 9.33
C ALA A 75 10.33 -14.19 9.64
N GLU A 76 11.48 -13.79 9.09
CA GLU A 76 12.05 -12.44 9.16
C GLU A 76 11.33 -11.43 8.25
N GLY A 77 10.33 -11.88 7.48
CA GLY A 77 9.49 -11.01 6.69
C GLY A 77 8.69 -10.04 7.55
N CYS A 78 8.34 -8.88 6.99
CA CYS A 78 7.56 -7.85 7.69
C CYS A 78 6.18 -8.34 8.18
N SER A 79 5.68 -9.45 7.64
CA SER A 79 4.45 -10.14 8.05
C SER A 79 4.70 -11.63 8.34
N HIS A 80 5.94 -11.98 8.74
CA HIS A 80 6.38 -13.33 9.08
C HIS A 80 6.25 -14.38 7.97
N GLY A 81 6.29 -13.94 6.71
CA GLY A 81 6.26 -14.82 5.54
C GLY A 81 4.87 -15.30 5.13
N TYR A 82 3.81 -14.84 5.81
CA TYR A 82 2.43 -15.21 5.50
C TYR A 82 1.82 -14.39 4.37
N GLY A 83 2.32 -13.18 4.15
CA GLY A 83 1.72 -12.20 3.26
C GLY A 83 2.22 -12.29 1.82
N GLY A 84 3.49 -12.64 1.63
CA GLY A 84 4.12 -12.69 0.32
C GLY A 84 4.00 -11.35 -0.44
N SER A 85 3.92 -11.40 -1.77
CA SER A 85 3.97 -10.18 -2.59
C SER A 85 2.75 -9.26 -2.51
N MET A 86 1.56 -9.78 -2.15
CA MET A 86 0.30 -9.03 -2.25
C MET A 86 -0.28 -8.59 -0.91
N HIS A 87 0.23 -9.12 0.21
CA HIS A 87 -0.30 -8.91 1.55
C HIS A 87 0.79 -8.46 2.52
N LEU A 88 1.51 -7.40 2.16
CA LEU A 88 2.56 -6.81 2.97
C LEU A 88 1.98 -5.93 4.07
N PHE A 89 2.22 -6.29 5.33
CA PHE A 89 1.89 -5.51 6.53
C PHE A 89 3.18 -5.13 7.26
N ASP A 90 3.21 -3.91 7.78
CA ASP A 90 4.20 -3.44 8.75
C ASP A 90 3.49 -2.41 9.64
N VAL A 91 2.78 -2.92 10.66
CA VAL A 91 1.92 -2.11 11.51
C VAL A 91 2.74 -1.13 12.35
N GLU A 92 3.95 -1.51 12.76
CA GLU A 92 4.85 -0.67 13.54
C GLU A 92 5.23 0.61 12.78
N ARG A 93 5.40 0.51 11.45
CA ARG A 93 5.69 1.66 10.59
C ARG A 93 4.45 2.35 10.03
N GLY A 94 3.25 1.87 10.37
CA GLY A 94 1.98 2.42 9.89
C GLY A 94 1.58 1.94 8.50
N ASN A 95 2.16 0.86 7.99
CA ASN A 95 1.61 0.15 6.83
C ASN A 95 0.55 -0.86 7.28
N MET A 96 -0.72 -0.48 7.18
CA MET A 96 -1.86 -1.28 7.64
C MET A 96 -2.23 -2.42 6.69
N GLY A 97 -1.44 -2.66 5.65
CA GLY A 97 -1.61 -3.80 4.77
C GLY A 97 -1.83 -3.43 3.31
N ALA A 98 -1.19 -4.22 2.47
CA ALA A 98 -1.56 -4.40 1.07
C ALA A 98 -2.75 -5.34 0.93
N ASN A 99 -3.69 -5.00 0.04
CA ASN A 99 -4.86 -5.83 -0.22
C ASN A 99 -4.97 -6.19 -1.71
N ALA A 100 -5.22 -7.48 -1.99
CA ALA A 100 -5.55 -7.99 -3.31
C ALA A 100 -7.00 -7.67 -3.73
N VAL A 101 -7.88 -7.40 -2.77
CA VAL A 101 -9.25 -6.93 -3.01
C VAL A 101 -9.19 -5.48 -3.49
N ILE A 102 -9.59 -5.26 -4.74
CA ILE A 102 -9.61 -3.93 -5.36
C ILE A 102 -10.53 -3.00 -4.55
N GLY A 103 -10.02 -1.82 -4.21
CA GLY A 103 -10.75 -0.84 -3.40
C GLY A 103 -10.91 -1.21 -1.92
N GLY A 104 -10.29 -2.29 -1.44
CA GLY A 104 -10.43 -2.77 -0.06
C GLY A 104 -9.78 -1.86 0.99
N GLY A 105 -8.78 -1.06 0.62
CA GLY A 105 -8.11 -0.13 1.54
C GLY A 105 -8.89 1.15 1.85
N LEU A 106 -9.80 1.54 0.94
CA LEU A 106 -10.59 2.78 1.02
C LEU A 106 -11.45 2.85 2.31
N PRO A 107 -12.29 1.85 2.62
CA PRO A 107 -13.12 1.91 3.82
C PRO A 107 -12.29 1.77 5.11
N HIS A 108 -11.19 1.01 5.08
CA HIS A 108 -10.28 0.89 6.22
C HIS A 108 -9.68 2.24 6.60
N VAL A 109 -9.23 3.01 5.62
CA VAL A 109 -8.65 4.34 5.83
C VAL A 109 -9.70 5.34 6.33
N THR A 110 -10.91 5.32 5.77
CA THR A 110 -12.02 6.15 6.28
C THR A 110 -12.31 5.83 7.75
N GLY A 111 -12.36 4.55 8.12
CA GLY A 111 -12.58 4.12 9.50
C GLY A 111 -11.43 4.49 10.45
N ALA A 112 -10.19 4.37 10.00
CA ALA A 112 -9.02 4.75 10.80
C ALA A 112 -8.94 6.27 11.01
N ALA A 113 -9.19 7.06 9.97
CA ALA A 113 -9.27 8.51 10.07
C ALA A 113 -10.38 8.95 11.03
N LEU A 114 -11.54 8.30 10.99
CA LEU A 114 -12.61 8.53 11.97
C LEU A 114 -12.13 8.25 13.40
N ALA A 115 -11.40 7.15 13.61
CA ALA A 115 -10.86 6.81 14.93
C ALA A 115 -9.85 7.86 15.43
N PHE A 116 -8.96 8.36 14.57
CA PHE A 116 -8.04 9.46 14.92
C PHE A 116 -8.81 10.70 15.35
N GLN A 117 -9.83 11.10 14.59
CA GLN A 117 -10.69 12.23 14.92
C GLN A 117 -11.41 12.04 16.27
N MET A 118 -12.00 10.87 16.52
CA MET A 118 -12.70 10.57 17.77
C MET A 118 -11.78 10.59 19.00
N ARG A 119 -10.50 10.31 18.82
CA ARG A 119 -9.48 10.32 19.88
C ARG A 119 -8.74 11.65 20.01
N GLY A 120 -9.01 12.62 19.13
CA GLY A 120 -8.27 13.89 19.08
C GLY A 120 -6.80 13.72 18.71
N GLU A 121 -6.46 12.67 17.96
CA GLU A 121 -5.10 12.42 17.49
C GLU A 121 -4.83 13.25 16.21
N PRO A 122 -3.76 14.07 16.17
CA PRO A 122 -3.44 14.88 15.00
C PRO A 122 -2.72 14.04 13.92
N ARG A 123 -3.40 13.02 13.41
CA ARG A 123 -2.88 12.04 12.44
C ARG A 123 -3.76 11.97 11.21
N VAL A 124 -3.18 11.58 10.08
CA VAL A 124 -3.91 11.27 8.84
C VAL A 124 -3.83 9.79 8.49
N ALA A 125 -4.86 9.30 7.81
CA ALA A 125 -4.85 7.97 7.20
C ALA A 125 -4.90 8.10 5.68
N VAL A 126 -4.08 7.34 4.97
CA VAL A 126 -3.93 7.45 3.51
C VAL A 126 -4.32 6.15 2.82
N ALA A 127 -5.15 6.21 1.79
CA ALA A 127 -5.45 5.08 0.92
C ALA A 127 -4.81 5.30 -0.44
N PHE A 128 -3.92 4.38 -0.85
CA PHE A 128 -3.51 4.26 -2.24
C PHE A 128 -4.47 3.35 -3.00
N PHE A 129 -4.83 3.74 -4.23
CA PHE A 129 -5.71 2.95 -5.11
C PHE A 129 -5.48 3.32 -6.57
N GLY A 130 -5.73 2.38 -7.49
CA GLY A 130 -5.63 2.62 -8.92
C GLY A 130 -6.92 3.22 -9.51
N ASP A 131 -6.82 3.73 -10.73
CA ASP A 131 -7.94 4.19 -11.57
C ASP A 131 -9.02 3.13 -11.75
N GLY A 132 -8.65 1.87 -12.02
CA GLY A 132 -9.64 0.79 -12.09
C GLY A 132 -10.49 0.64 -10.81
N ALA A 133 -9.93 0.98 -9.65
CA ALA A 133 -10.63 0.87 -8.37
C ALA A 133 -11.72 1.93 -8.15
N THR A 134 -11.75 3.01 -8.96
CA THR A 134 -12.82 4.02 -8.87
C THR A 134 -14.18 3.46 -9.27
N ASN A 135 -14.21 2.32 -9.97
CA ASN A 135 -15.43 1.63 -10.39
C ASN A 135 -16.00 0.69 -9.32
N ILE A 136 -15.34 0.54 -8.17
CA ILE A 136 -15.81 -0.30 -7.07
C ILE A 136 -16.71 0.53 -6.14
N GLY A 137 -17.81 -0.06 -5.64
CA GLY A 137 -18.75 0.63 -4.73
C GLY A 137 -18.08 1.23 -3.49
N THR A 138 -17.07 0.54 -2.94
CA THR A 138 -16.33 1.01 -1.76
C THR A 138 -15.63 2.35 -1.99
N PHE A 139 -15.29 2.71 -3.24
CA PHE A 139 -14.76 4.04 -3.56
C PHE A 139 -15.79 5.13 -3.28
N HIS A 140 -16.98 5.00 -3.86
CA HIS A 140 -18.05 5.99 -3.68
C HIS A 140 -18.50 6.09 -2.21
N GLU A 141 -18.66 4.96 -1.54
CA GLU A 141 -19.05 4.90 -0.13
C GLU A 141 -18.01 5.57 0.78
N SER A 142 -16.73 5.24 0.59
CA SER A 142 -15.66 5.73 1.45
C SER A 142 -15.45 7.24 1.32
N LEU A 143 -15.46 7.77 0.09
CA LEU A 143 -15.31 9.21 -0.14
C LEU A 143 -16.51 10.01 0.37
N ASN A 144 -17.72 9.49 0.15
CA ASN A 144 -18.95 10.13 0.64
C ASN A 144 -18.96 10.20 2.18
N LEU A 145 -18.64 9.09 2.86
CA LEU A 145 -18.55 9.07 4.32
C LEU A 145 -17.42 9.96 4.84
N ALA A 146 -16.25 9.93 4.20
CA ALA A 146 -15.13 10.77 4.60
C ALA A 146 -15.47 12.27 4.52
N GLN A 147 -16.16 12.69 3.46
CA GLN A 147 -16.64 14.07 3.31
C GLN A 147 -17.72 14.42 4.33
N LEU A 148 -18.70 13.54 4.55
CA LEU A 148 -19.80 13.75 5.49
C LEU A 148 -19.29 13.92 6.93
N TRP A 149 -18.37 13.05 7.35
CA TRP A 149 -17.80 13.04 8.69
C TRP A 149 -16.59 13.96 8.87
N LYS A 150 -16.08 14.51 7.77
CA LYS A 150 -14.91 15.41 7.70
C LYS A 150 -13.65 14.80 8.31
N VAL A 151 -13.45 13.50 8.09
CA VAL A 151 -12.33 12.75 8.67
C VAL A 151 -10.99 13.16 8.05
N PRO A 152 -9.87 13.07 8.79
CA PRO A 152 -8.53 13.34 8.28
C PRO A 152 -8.00 12.19 7.39
N ALA A 153 -8.67 11.95 6.26
CA ALA A 153 -8.28 10.93 5.28
C ALA A 153 -7.74 11.56 3.99
N VAL A 154 -6.71 10.94 3.40
CA VAL A 154 -6.17 11.29 2.08
C VAL A 154 -6.37 10.12 1.13
N PHE A 155 -7.02 10.36 0.00
CA PHE A 155 -7.25 9.36 -1.04
C PHE A 155 -6.30 9.64 -2.21
N VAL A 156 -5.33 8.76 -2.41
CA VAL A 156 -4.30 8.87 -3.45
C VAL A 156 -4.63 7.96 -4.62
N LEU A 157 -5.12 8.56 -5.70
CA LEU A 157 -5.39 7.89 -6.96
C LEU A 157 -4.11 7.76 -7.79
N GLU A 158 -3.68 6.52 -8.02
CA GLU A 158 -2.60 6.14 -8.93
C GLU A 158 -3.17 5.85 -10.33
N ASP A 159 -3.48 6.93 -11.07
CA ASP A 159 -3.98 6.85 -12.44
C ASP A 159 -2.83 6.56 -13.42
N ASN A 160 -2.61 5.27 -13.70
CA ASN A 160 -1.63 4.82 -14.67
C ASN A 160 -2.23 4.55 -16.06
N ARG A 161 -3.50 4.92 -16.28
CA ARG A 161 -4.29 4.72 -17.51
C ARG A 161 -4.72 3.28 -17.81
N TRP A 162 -4.47 2.31 -16.94
CA TRP A 162 -4.70 0.90 -17.24
C TRP A 162 -5.20 0.11 -16.03
N ALA A 163 -6.31 -0.58 -16.21
CA ALA A 163 -6.83 -1.56 -15.26
C ALA A 163 -6.70 -2.98 -15.86
N GLU A 164 -5.52 -3.58 -15.65
CA GLU A 164 -5.13 -4.84 -16.30
C GLU A 164 -5.19 -4.70 -17.83
N SER A 165 -6.24 -5.17 -18.50
CA SER A 165 -6.43 -5.06 -19.96
C SER A 165 -7.41 -3.96 -20.42
N THR A 166 -8.01 -3.22 -19.49
CA THR A 166 -8.97 -2.12 -19.77
C THR A 166 -8.28 -0.76 -19.80
#